data_AF-K4Q5S0-F1
#
_entry.id   AF-K4Q5S0-F1
#
_cell.length_a   1.000
_cell.length_b   1.000
_cell.length_c   1.000
_cell.angle_alpha   90.00
_cell.angle_beta   90.00
_cell.angle_gamma   90.00
#
_symmetry.space_group_name_H-M   'P 1'
#
loop_
_entity.id
_entity.type
_entity.pdbx_description
1 polymer ?
#
loop_
_entity_poly.entity_id
_entity_poly.type
_entity_poly.pdbx_seq_one_letter_code
_entity_poly.pdbx_strand_id
1 'polypeptide(L)' 'TNGTERVRGVARYIYNREEYVRFDSDVGEYRAVTPLGRSSAE' A
#
# COMPACT_ATOMS: atom_id res chain seq x y z
N THR A 1 -7.38 24.73 -14.01
CA THR A 1 -7.04 24.01 -12.78
C THR A 1 -7.32 22.55 -13.06
N ASN A 2 -6.35 21.64 -12.86
CA ASN A 2 -6.57 20.19 -12.72
C ASN A 2 -5.21 19.52 -12.49
N GLY A 3 -4.95 19.12 -11.25
CA GLY A 3 -3.73 18.41 -10.87
C GLY A 3 -3.81 17.78 -9.48
N THR A 4 -4.70 18.30 -8.62
CA THR A 4 -4.81 17.89 -7.22
C THR A 4 -6.24 17.59 -6.77
N GLU A 5 -7.25 17.68 -7.65
CA GLU A 5 -8.67 17.56 -7.24
C GLU A 5 -8.99 16.19 -6.64
N ARG A 6 -8.35 15.12 -7.11
CA ARG A 6 -8.42 13.79 -6.48
C ARG A 6 -7.24 12.93 -6.91
N VAL A 7 -6.27 12.76 -6.02
CA VAL A 7 -5.07 11.94 -6.26
C VAL A 7 -5.09 10.76 -5.29
N ARG A 8 -4.86 9.56 -5.79
CA ARG A 8 -4.71 8.35 -4.98
C ARG A 8 -3.23 8.03 -4.81
N GLY A 9 -2.77 7.99 -3.57
CA GLY A 9 -1.43 7.55 -3.19
C GLY A 9 -1.42 6.05 -2.93
N VAL A 10 -0.46 5.34 -3.54
CA VAL A 10 -0.24 3.92 -3.29
C VAL A 10 1.25 3.69 -3.01
N ALA A 11 1.56 3.05 -1.89
CA ALA A 11 2.91 2.58 -1.58
C ALA A 11 2.94 1.05 -1.59
N ARG A 12 3.95 0.47 -2.23
CA ARG A 12 4.13 -0.99 -2.37
C ARG A 12 5.49 -1.38 -1.81
N TYR A 13 5.50 -2.40 -0.95
CA TYR A 13 6.72 -2.93 -0.36
C TYR A 13 6.99 -4.30 -0.97
N ILE A 14 8.14 -4.42 -1.62
CA ILE A 14 8.49 -5.57 -2.45
C ILE A 14 9.77 -6.22 -1.90
N TYR A 15 9.72 -7.53 -1.74
CA TYR A 15 10.85 -8.36 -1.36
C TYR A 15 10.94 -9.57 -2.30
N ASN A 16 12.12 -9.88 -2.83
CA ASN A 16 12.30 -10.97 -3.80
C ASN A 16 11.31 -10.94 -4.98
N ARG A 17 10.96 -9.73 -5.46
CA ARG A 17 9.97 -9.48 -6.52
C ARG A 17 8.51 -9.79 -6.14
N GLU A 18 8.23 -10.09 -4.88
CA GLU A 18 6.89 -10.27 -4.33
C GLU A 18 6.49 -9.05 -3.48
N GLU A 19 5.31 -8.47 -3.76
CA GLU A 19 4.71 -7.45 -2.92
C GLU A 19 4.16 -8.10 -1.65
N TYR A 20 4.65 -7.71 -0.47
CA TYR A 20 4.21 -8.30 0.80
C TYR A 20 3.30 -7.37 1.61
N VAL A 21 3.39 -6.05 1.42
CA VAL A 21 2.54 -5.03 2.07
C VAL A 21 2.19 -3.90 1.09
N ARG A 22 0.98 -3.36 1.23
CA ARG A 22 0.48 -2.19 0.49
C ARG A 22 -0.14 -1.14 1.42
N PHE A 23 0.15 0.14 1.18
CA PHE A 23 -0.64 1.26 1.67
C PHE A 23 -1.47 1.86 0.55
N ASP A 24 -2.71 2.22 0.85
CA ASP A 24 -3.64 2.89 -0.05
C ASP A 24 -4.28 4.10 0.64
N SER A 25 -4.11 5.29 0.08
CA SER A 25 -4.64 6.53 0.68
C SER A 25 -6.16 6.55 0.77
N ASP A 26 -6.86 5.78 -0.07
CA ASP A 26 -8.33 5.70 -0.02
C ASP A 26 -8.80 4.79 1.13
N VAL A 27 -7.93 3.93 1.65
CA VAL A 27 -8.20 3.02 2.79
C VAL A 27 -7.62 3.57 4.09
N GLY A 28 -6.41 4.15 4.02
CA GLY A 28 -5.73 4.77 5.16
C GLY A 28 -4.89 3.84 6.03
N GLU A 29 -4.68 2.59 5.63
CA GLU A 29 -3.97 1.58 6.43
C GLU A 29 -3.02 0.71 5.58
N TYR A 30 -2.09 0.03 6.26
CA TYR A 30 -1.21 -0.96 5.64
C TYR A 30 -1.89 -2.33 5.64
N ARG A 31 -2.00 -2.95 4.45
CA ARG A 31 -2.57 -4.29 4.29
C ARG A 31 -1.52 -5.30 3.85
N ALA A 32 -1.53 -6.44 4.53
CA ALA A 32 -0.73 -7.60 4.13
C ALA A 32 -1.26 -8.16 2.81
N VAL A 33 -0.37 -8.29 1.82
CA VAL A 33 -0.67 -8.94 0.52
C VAL A 33 -0.33 -10.42 0.58
N THR A 34 0.69 -10.77 1.38
CA THR A 34 1.11 -12.14 1.63
C THR A 34 1.29 -12.37 3.13
N PRO A 35 1.38 -13.63 3.60
CA PRO A 35 1.59 -13.94 5.02
C PRO A 35 2.79 -13.24 5.66
N LEU A 36 3.85 -12.97 4.88
CA LEU A 36 5.05 -12.25 5.34
C LEU A 36 4.71 -10.83 5.82
N GLY A 37 3.73 -10.18 5.19
CA GLY A 37 3.32 -8.82 5.54
C GLY A 37 2.44 -8.71 6.77
N ARG A 38 1.95 -9.83 7.34
CA ARG A 38 1.02 -9.77 8.49
C ARG A 38 1.62 -9.08 9.72
N SER A 39 2.92 -9.20 9.96
CA SER A 39 3.58 -8.52 11.08
C SER A 39 3.74 -7.01 10.88
N SER A 40 3.55 -6.53 9.65
CA SER A 40 3.71 -5.12 9.25
C SER A 40 2.39 -4.47 8.84
N ALA A 41 1.31 -5.25 8.83
CA ALA A 41 -0.05 -4.77 8.62
C ALA A 41 -0.71 -4.50 9.97
N GLU A 42 -1.69 -3.59 9.98
CA GLU A 42 -2.51 -3.30 11.16
C GLU A 42 -3.47 -4.44 11.51
#